data_AF-A0A959Z393-F1
#
_entry.id   AF-A0A959Z393-F1
#
_cell.length_a   1.000
_cell.length_b   1.000
_cell.length_c   1.000
_cell.angle_alpha   90.00
_cell.angle_beta   90.00
_cell.angle_gamma   90.00
#
_symmetry.space_group_name_H-M   'P 1'
#
loop_
_entity.id
_entity.type
_entity.pdbx_description
1 polymer ?
#
loop_
_entity_poly.entity_id
_entity_poly.type
_entity_poly.pdbx_seq_one_letter_code
_entity_poly.pdbx_strand_id
1 'polypeptide(L)'
;MRTPIILSAAMLATNAPAQMKPIAFTEFDLDNGLHVIVHEDRSTPIVAVSVMYHVGSKNEREDRRGFAHFFEHLLFEGSENIARGEFSKYVEGAGGVLNANTNGDRTYYYEVLPSNQLELGLWLESERMMHARVDQVGIDTQREVVKEERRQRYENQPYGSILIEVLKRAYTVHPYKWPTIGFMEDLNAASEKDYKDFYETYYVPNNAVLVVAGDVDPKEARRLVEAYFGPIARGRDLTRRQVEEPVLKGEVRDVVYDNI
;
A
#
# COMPACT_ATOMS: atom_id res chain seq x y z
N MET A 1 -3.22 20.60 72.91
CA MET A 1 -3.34 19.72 71.72
C MET A 1 -3.99 20.52 70.61
N ARG A 2 -3.26 20.81 69.53
CA ARG A 2 -3.77 21.52 68.34
C ARG A 2 -3.75 20.52 67.18
N THR A 3 -4.92 20.14 66.70
CA THR A 3 -5.08 19.25 65.54
C THR A 3 -5.24 20.13 64.29
N PRO A 4 -4.38 20.06 63.27
CA PRO A 4 -4.60 20.78 62.03
C PRO A 4 -5.53 19.97 61.12
N ILE A 5 -6.60 20.61 60.65
CA ILE A 5 -7.46 20.09 59.59
C ILE A 5 -6.75 20.36 58.27
N ILE A 6 -6.24 19.30 57.63
CA ILE A 6 -5.71 19.37 56.26
C ILE A 6 -6.90 19.26 55.31
N LEU A 7 -7.26 20.40 54.69
CA LEU A 7 -8.25 20.44 53.61
C LEU A 7 -7.56 19.96 52.32
N SER A 8 -7.72 18.68 51.98
CA SER A 8 -7.31 18.17 50.66
C SER A 8 -8.31 18.64 49.61
N ALA A 9 -7.94 19.66 48.84
CA ALA A 9 -8.65 20.02 47.62
C ALA A 9 -8.34 18.96 46.55
N ALA A 10 -9.27 18.04 46.33
CA ALA A 10 -9.22 17.15 45.18
C ALA A 10 -9.42 17.98 43.91
N MET A 11 -8.34 18.27 43.17
CA MET A 11 -8.45 18.76 41.80
C MET A 11 -9.02 17.63 40.95
N LEU A 12 -10.31 17.72 40.64
CA LEU A 12 -10.93 16.96 39.56
C LEU A 12 -10.36 17.47 38.24
N ALA A 13 -9.31 16.80 37.75
CA ALA A 13 -8.84 16.98 36.39
C ALA A 13 -9.95 16.49 35.45
N THR A 14 -10.69 17.42 34.87
CA THR A 14 -11.63 17.13 33.78
C THR A 14 -10.82 16.72 32.55
N ASN A 15 -10.72 15.42 32.30
CA ASN A 15 -10.29 14.89 31.01
C ASN A 15 -11.36 15.21 29.96
N ALA A 16 -11.32 16.41 29.40
CA ALA A 16 -12.01 16.67 28.15
C ALA A 16 -11.31 15.82 27.08
N PRO A 17 -12.00 14.90 26.39
CA PRO A 17 -11.41 14.25 25.23
C PRO A 17 -11.01 15.35 24.26
N ALA A 18 -9.73 15.43 23.92
CA ALA A 18 -9.24 16.32 22.87
C ALA A 18 -9.97 15.93 21.58
N GLN A 19 -10.99 16.71 21.23
CA GLN A 19 -11.70 16.52 19.98
C GLN A 19 -10.72 16.90 18.87
N MET A 20 -10.20 15.88 18.17
CA MET A 20 -9.41 16.10 16.97
C MET A 20 -10.23 16.99 16.04
N LYS A 21 -9.67 18.16 15.67
CA LYS A 21 -10.30 19.02 14.68
C LYS A 21 -10.48 18.20 13.40
N PRO A 22 -11.62 18.29 12.72
CA PRO A 22 -11.80 17.66 11.41
C PRO A 22 -10.68 18.10 10.47
N ILE A 23 -10.05 17.14 9.79
CA ILE A 23 -9.04 17.41 8.76
C ILE A 23 -9.79 18.02 7.57
N ALA A 24 -9.45 19.27 7.22
CA ALA A 24 -10.02 19.93 6.06
C ALA A 24 -9.27 19.48 4.78
N PHE A 25 -9.99 19.00 3.78
CA PHE A 25 -9.44 18.60 2.49
C PHE A 25 -10.39 18.98 1.37
N THR A 26 -9.87 18.98 0.15
CA THR A 26 -10.64 19.08 -1.09
C THR A 26 -10.49 17.78 -1.86
N GLU A 27 -11.51 17.39 -2.61
CA GLU A 27 -11.46 16.18 -3.42
C GLU A 27 -12.07 16.45 -4.80
N PHE A 28 -11.60 15.72 -5.81
CA PHE A 28 -12.11 15.76 -7.17
C PHE A 28 -11.77 14.46 -7.90
N ASP A 29 -12.55 14.17 -8.93
CA ASP A 29 -12.28 13.05 -9.83
C ASP A 29 -11.71 13.59 -11.15
N LEU A 30 -10.75 12.88 -11.74
CA LEU A 30 -10.33 13.06 -13.12
C LEU A 30 -11.27 12.30 -14.07
N ASP A 31 -11.33 12.70 -15.34
CA ASP A 31 -12.17 12.04 -16.35
C ASP A 31 -11.83 10.56 -16.56
N ASN A 32 -10.59 10.16 -16.29
CA ASN A 32 -10.15 8.76 -16.34
C ASN A 32 -10.56 7.94 -15.10
N GLY A 33 -11.20 8.58 -14.11
CA GLY A 33 -11.71 7.97 -12.89
C GLY A 33 -10.74 7.92 -11.71
N LEU A 34 -9.56 8.55 -11.80
CA LEU A 34 -8.71 8.72 -10.62
C LEU A 34 -9.40 9.64 -9.62
N HIS A 35 -9.60 9.14 -8.41
CA HIS A 35 -10.06 9.96 -7.29
C HIS A 35 -8.86 10.63 -6.60
N VAL A 36 -8.96 11.93 -6.38
CA VAL A 36 -7.86 12.75 -5.86
C VAL A 36 -8.29 13.49 -4.61
N ILE A 37 -7.50 13.40 -3.56
CA ILE A 37 -7.70 14.13 -2.29
C ILE A 37 -6.51 15.05 -2.07
N VAL A 38 -6.79 16.31 -1.75
CA VAL A 38 -5.77 17.32 -1.45
C VAL A 38 -6.01 17.92 -0.07
N HIS A 39 -5.01 17.83 0.79
CA HIS A 39 -5.00 18.43 2.13
C HIS A 39 -3.88 19.49 2.22
N GLU A 40 -4.27 20.75 2.32
CA GLU A 40 -3.32 21.85 2.55
C GLU A 40 -2.99 21.96 4.05
N ASP A 41 -1.71 21.84 4.39
CA ASP A 41 -1.13 22.10 5.70
C ASP A 41 0.22 22.81 5.55
N ARG A 42 0.24 24.12 5.85
CA ARG A 42 1.45 24.96 5.76
C ARG A 42 2.32 24.97 7.02
N SER A 43 2.10 24.04 7.95
CA SER A 43 2.85 23.97 9.21
C SER A 43 4.32 23.61 9.00
N THR A 44 4.64 22.84 7.96
CA THR A 44 6.00 22.43 7.60
C THR A 44 6.20 22.48 6.07
N PRO A 45 7.42 22.76 5.58
CA PRO A 45 7.71 22.88 4.15
C PRO A 45 7.94 21.50 3.50
N ILE A 46 7.02 20.55 3.74
CA ILE A 46 7.02 19.23 3.13
C ILE A 46 5.66 18.93 2.50
N VAL A 47 5.67 18.02 1.54
CA VAL A 47 4.49 17.46 0.89
C VAL A 47 4.61 15.95 0.83
N ALA A 48 3.51 15.27 1.14
CA ALA A 48 3.33 13.85 0.93
C ALA A 48 2.53 13.66 -0.37
N VAL A 49 3.06 12.83 -1.28
CA VAL A 49 2.34 12.32 -2.44
C VAL A 49 2.16 10.82 -2.18
N SER A 50 0.95 10.31 -2.33
CA SER A 50 0.71 8.88 -2.13
C SER A 50 -0.39 8.34 -3.02
N VAL A 51 -0.20 7.10 -3.46
CA VAL A 51 -1.20 6.37 -4.25
C VAL A 51 -1.58 5.11 -3.53
N MET A 52 -2.88 4.97 -3.26
CA MET A 52 -3.48 3.75 -2.76
C MET A 52 -4.20 3.04 -3.88
N TYR A 53 -3.69 1.89 -4.29
CA TYR A 53 -4.38 1.01 -5.22
C TYR A 53 -5.31 0.10 -4.44
N HIS A 54 -6.55 0.00 -4.90
CA HIS A 54 -7.55 -0.91 -4.33
C HIS A 54 -7.30 -2.34 -4.83
N VAL A 55 -6.13 -2.88 -4.56
CA VAL A 55 -5.73 -4.25 -4.83
C VAL A 55 -4.88 -4.75 -3.68
N GLY A 56 -5.15 -5.95 -3.18
CA GLY A 56 -4.32 -6.63 -2.20
C GLY A 56 -4.31 -8.13 -2.47
N SER A 57 -3.77 -8.91 -1.54
CA SER A 57 -3.68 -10.36 -1.74
C SER A 57 -5.03 -11.06 -1.89
N LYS A 58 -6.12 -10.44 -1.42
CA LYS A 58 -7.48 -10.99 -1.62
C LYS A 58 -7.96 -10.97 -3.07
N ASN A 59 -7.33 -10.16 -3.91
CA ASN A 59 -7.69 -9.98 -5.32
C ASN A 59 -6.92 -10.93 -6.26
N GLU A 60 -6.03 -11.74 -5.70
CA GLU A 60 -5.20 -12.68 -6.43
C GLU A 60 -5.98 -13.92 -6.86
N ARG A 61 -5.45 -14.61 -7.88
CA ARG A 61 -5.96 -15.93 -8.27
C ARG A 61 -5.40 -16.99 -7.32
N GLU A 62 -6.16 -18.05 -7.08
CA GLU A 62 -5.74 -19.13 -6.17
C GLU A 62 -4.48 -19.87 -6.66
N ASP A 63 -4.20 -19.83 -7.96
CA ASP A 63 -3.03 -20.44 -8.60
C ASP A 63 -1.87 -19.44 -8.84
N ARG A 64 -2.02 -18.18 -8.42
CA ARG A 64 -1.05 -17.08 -8.60
C ARG A 64 -1.09 -16.13 -7.40
N ARG A 65 -0.72 -16.64 -6.22
CA ARG A 65 -0.71 -15.87 -4.96
C ARG A 65 0.63 -15.18 -4.73
N GLY A 66 0.59 -14.04 -4.03
CA GLY A 66 1.76 -13.20 -3.69
C GLY A 66 2.05 -12.08 -4.68
N PHE A 67 1.19 -11.87 -5.67
CA PHE A 67 1.38 -10.87 -6.72
C PHE A 67 1.25 -9.45 -6.19
N ALA A 68 0.31 -9.17 -5.30
CA ALA A 68 0.15 -7.82 -4.76
C ALA A 68 1.42 -7.38 -4.01
N HIS A 69 1.98 -8.29 -3.19
CA HIS A 69 3.26 -8.07 -2.52
C HIS A 69 4.42 -7.98 -3.51
N PHE A 70 4.44 -8.84 -4.53
CA PHE A 70 5.47 -8.81 -5.56
C PHE A 70 5.52 -7.45 -6.27
N PHE A 71 4.36 -6.88 -6.61
CA PHE A 71 4.27 -5.57 -7.25
C PHE A 71 4.65 -4.42 -6.30
N GLU A 72 4.51 -4.59 -4.99
CA GLU A 72 5.12 -3.67 -4.02
C GLU A 72 6.62 -3.49 -4.30
N HIS A 73 7.34 -4.60 -4.49
CA HIS A 73 8.77 -4.59 -4.80
C HIS A 73 9.06 -4.18 -6.24
N LEU A 74 8.38 -4.80 -7.21
CA LEU A 74 8.64 -4.62 -8.64
C LEU A 74 8.48 -3.17 -9.09
N LEU A 75 7.49 -2.45 -8.55
CA LEU A 75 7.21 -1.10 -9.00
C LEU A 75 8.23 -0.05 -8.53
N PHE A 76 9.19 -0.42 -7.68
CA PHE A 76 10.36 0.42 -7.41
C PHE A 76 11.49 0.23 -8.43
N GLU A 77 11.42 -0.82 -9.25
CA GLU A 77 12.51 -1.09 -10.18
C GLU A 77 12.61 -0.04 -11.27
N GLY A 78 11.52 0.58 -11.72
CA GLY A 78 11.57 1.70 -12.66
C GLY A 78 10.45 1.66 -13.70
N SER A 79 10.62 2.47 -14.74
CA SER A 79 9.63 2.68 -15.80
C SER A 79 10.31 2.73 -17.17
N GLU A 80 9.56 3.16 -18.19
CA GLU A 80 10.14 3.53 -19.48
C GLU A 80 11.10 4.72 -19.35
N ASN A 81 10.77 5.72 -18.51
CA ASN A 81 11.56 6.94 -18.35
C ASN A 81 12.45 6.96 -17.09
N ILE A 82 12.26 6.01 -16.17
CA ILE A 82 13.07 5.84 -14.95
C ILE A 82 13.89 4.57 -15.10
N ALA A 83 15.21 4.69 -15.12
CA ALA A 83 16.10 3.56 -15.25
C ALA A 83 16.04 2.61 -14.04
N ARG A 84 16.49 1.38 -14.25
CA ARG A 84 16.35 0.32 -13.26
C ARG A 84 17.07 0.66 -11.95
N GLY A 85 16.36 0.66 -10.82
CA GLY A 85 16.91 0.98 -9.50
C GLY A 85 17.20 2.47 -9.27
N GLU A 86 16.66 3.36 -10.11
CA GLU A 86 16.81 4.81 -9.95
C GLU A 86 15.62 5.48 -9.25
N PHE A 87 14.46 4.81 -9.13
CA PHE A 87 13.24 5.42 -8.56
C PHE A 87 13.51 6.04 -7.18
N SER A 88 14.09 5.28 -6.25
CA SER A 88 14.41 5.77 -4.90
C SER A 88 15.45 6.89 -4.92
N LYS A 89 16.40 6.86 -5.87
CA LYS A 89 17.46 7.87 -5.97
C LYS A 89 16.93 9.25 -6.34
N TYR A 90 15.84 9.33 -7.11
CA TYR A 90 15.17 10.61 -7.37
C TYR A 90 14.62 11.22 -6.07
N VAL A 91 13.95 10.40 -5.25
CA VAL A 91 13.36 10.85 -3.97
C VAL A 91 14.45 11.20 -2.96
N GLU A 92 15.41 10.29 -2.74
CA GLU A 92 16.50 10.48 -1.79
C GLU A 92 17.42 11.64 -2.20
N GLY A 93 17.70 11.78 -3.50
CA GLY A 93 18.48 12.89 -4.05
C GLY A 93 17.81 14.25 -3.89
N ALA A 94 16.47 14.28 -3.83
CA ALA A 94 15.69 15.46 -3.49
C ALA A 94 15.56 15.71 -1.98
N GLY A 95 16.16 14.85 -1.13
CA GLY A 95 16.07 14.94 0.32
C GLY A 95 14.79 14.38 0.92
N GLY A 96 14.01 13.61 0.13
CA GLY A 96 12.80 12.96 0.57
C GLY A 96 13.01 11.55 1.13
N VAL A 97 11.90 10.96 1.56
CA VAL A 97 11.82 9.55 1.94
C VAL A 97 10.62 8.92 1.23
N LEU A 98 10.74 7.64 0.91
CA LEU A 98 9.68 6.87 0.25
C LEU A 98 9.51 5.51 0.92
N ASN A 99 8.31 4.94 0.80
CA ASN A 99 8.07 3.55 1.19
C ASN A 99 6.80 3.02 0.51
N ALA A 100 6.57 1.72 0.68
CA ALA A 100 5.32 1.08 0.33
C ALA A 100 4.88 0.08 1.40
N ASN A 101 3.64 -0.38 1.27
CA ASN A 101 3.18 -1.59 1.94
C ASN A 101 1.97 -2.19 1.22
N THR A 102 1.82 -3.49 1.42
CA THR A 102 0.70 -4.27 0.91
C THR A 102 0.02 -5.05 2.03
N ASN A 103 -1.29 -5.18 1.94
CA ASN A 103 -2.07 -6.08 2.78
C ASN A 103 -3.12 -6.84 1.96
N GLY A 104 -4.10 -7.45 2.64
CA GLY A 104 -5.17 -8.17 1.98
C GLY A 104 -6.04 -7.30 1.07
N ASP A 105 -6.08 -5.98 1.28
CA ASP A 105 -7.07 -5.07 0.71
C ASP A 105 -6.50 -3.99 -0.21
N ARG A 106 -5.24 -3.60 0.01
CA ARG A 106 -4.59 -2.50 -0.70
C ARG A 106 -3.09 -2.73 -0.88
N THR A 107 -2.55 -2.02 -1.87
CA THR A 107 -1.13 -1.73 -2.04
C THR A 107 -0.98 -0.21 -2.03
N TYR A 108 -0.01 0.30 -1.30
CA TYR A 108 0.14 1.71 -1.03
C TYR A 108 1.57 2.14 -1.18
N TYR A 109 1.77 3.22 -1.93
CA TYR A 109 3.06 3.86 -2.16
C TYR A 109 2.97 5.31 -1.67
N TYR A 110 4.06 5.81 -1.11
CA TYR A 110 4.14 7.22 -0.76
C TYR A 110 5.57 7.74 -0.79
N GLU A 111 5.66 9.03 -1.05
CA GLU A 111 6.85 9.85 -0.98
C GLU A 111 6.55 11.04 -0.06
N VAL A 112 7.47 11.35 0.86
CA VAL A 112 7.48 12.62 1.58
C VAL A 112 8.67 13.41 1.09
N LEU A 113 8.41 14.58 0.53
CA LEU A 113 9.36 15.41 -0.19
C LEU A 113 9.30 16.86 0.33
N PRO A 114 10.36 17.67 0.13
CA PRO A 114 10.24 19.12 0.27
C PRO A 114 9.13 19.67 -0.63
N SER A 115 8.37 20.68 -0.19
CA SER A 115 7.18 21.16 -0.93
C SER A 115 7.46 21.59 -2.38
N ASN A 116 8.66 22.10 -2.65
CA ASN A 116 9.08 22.48 -4.00
C ASN A 116 9.36 21.28 -4.93
N GLN A 117 9.21 20.05 -4.44
CA GLN A 117 9.38 18.80 -5.17
C GLN A 117 8.04 18.06 -5.39
N LEU A 118 6.90 18.73 -5.20
CA LEU A 118 5.58 18.17 -5.50
C LEU A 118 5.52 17.58 -6.93
N GLU A 119 6.01 18.33 -7.91
CA GLU A 119 6.04 17.91 -9.30
C GLU A 119 6.86 16.63 -9.52
N LEU A 120 7.97 16.46 -8.79
CA LEU A 120 8.78 15.24 -8.81
C LEU A 120 7.97 14.04 -8.29
N GLY A 121 7.31 14.18 -7.14
CA GLY A 121 6.49 13.11 -6.57
C GLY A 121 5.34 12.70 -7.49
N LEU A 122 4.64 13.68 -8.07
CA LEU A 122 3.55 13.41 -9.02
C LEU A 122 4.06 12.75 -10.32
N TRP A 123 5.21 13.17 -10.84
CA TRP A 123 5.83 12.52 -11.99
C TRP A 123 6.18 11.05 -11.70
N LEU A 124 6.85 10.78 -10.58
CA LEU A 124 7.25 9.43 -10.19
C LEU A 124 6.05 8.49 -10.04
N GLU A 125 4.99 8.92 -9.35
CA GLU A 125 3.80 8.09 -9.17
C GLU A 125 2.98 7.93 -10.46
N SER A 126 3.00 8.93 -11.35
CA SER A 126 2.40 8.79 -12.70
C SER A 126 3.16 7.77 -13.56
N GLU A 127 4.49 7.75 -13.49
CA GLU A 127 5.33 6.78 -14.20
C GLU A 127 5.09 5.36 -13.69
N ARG A 128 4.91 5.21 -12.36
CA ARG A 128 4.55 3.93 -11.74
C ARG A 128 3.20 3.40 -12.25
N MET A 129 2.23 4.29 -12.45
CA MET A 129 0.89 3.92 -12.93
C MET A 129 0.81 3.71 -14.45
N MET A 130 1.59 4.47 -15.23
CA MET A 130 1.45 4.51 -16.69
C MET A 130 2.49 3.66 -17.44
N HIS A 131 3.73 3.63 -16.93
CA HIS A 131 4.89 3.16 -17.70
C HIS A 131 5.76 2.18 -16.91
N ALA A 132 5.23 1.52 -15.88
CA ALA A 132 6.06 0.62 -15.07
C ALA A 132 6.69 -0.47 -15.92
N ARG A 133 7.97 -0.73 -15.68
CA ARG A 133 8.72 -1.74 -16.41
C ARG A 133 8.44 -3.13 -15.84
N VAL A 134 7.46 -3.82 -16.40
CA VAL A 134 7.15 -5.22 -16.09
C VAL A 134 7.79 -6.12 -17.15
N ASP A 135 9.05 -6.50 -16.94
CA ASP A 135 9.82 -7.35 -17.85
C ASP A 135 10.46 -8.55 -17.13
N GLN A 136 10.90 -9.55 -17.89
CA GLN A 136 11.46 -10.78 -17.34
C GLN A 136 12.67 -10.52 -16.42
N VAL A 137 13.53 -9.55 -16.75
CA VAL A 137 14.72 -9.22 -15.96
C VAL A 137 14.33 -8.76 -14.55
N GLY A 138 13.35 -7.87 -14.46
CA GLY A 138 12.83 -7.40 -13.18
C GLY A 138 12.11 -8.48 -12.40
N ILE A 139 11.28 -9.25 -13.10
CA ILE A 139 10.56 -10.35 -12.50
C ILE A 139 11.53 -11.38 -11.88
N ASP A 140 12.58 -11.77 -12.60
CA ASP A 140 13.55 -12.74 -12.09
C ASP A 140 14.31 -12.21 -10.87
N THR A 141 14.70 -10.93 -10.92
CA THR A 141 15.40 -10.27 -9.80
C THR A 141 14.52 -10.22 -8.57
N GLN A 142 13.30 -9.68 -8.69
CA GLN A 142 12.40 -9.52 -7.56
C GLN A 142 11.83 -10.85 -7.04
N ARG A 143 11.73 -11.87 -7.90
CA ARG A 143 11.34 -13.22 -7.45
C ARG A 143 12.32 -13.78 -6.43
N GLU A 144 13.63 -13.62 -6.66
CA GLU A 144 14.61 -14.10 -5.68
C GLU A 144 14.61 -13.26 -4.40
N VAL A 145 14.41 -11.94 -4.50
CA VAL A 145 14.27 -11.06 -3.33
C VAL A 145 13.07 -11.47 -2.46
N VAL A 146 11.89 -11.62 -3.07
CA VAL A 146 10.66 -12.01 -2.34
C VAL A 146 10.78 -13.42 -1.76
N LYS A 147 11.43 -14.35 -2.46
CA LYS A 147 11.72 -15.70 -1.92
C LYS A 147 12.62 -15.62 -0.70
N GLU A 148 13.65 -14.79 -0.73
CA GLU A 148 14.54 -14.63 0.41
C GLU A 148 13.88 -13.93 1.59
N GLU A 149 13.08 -12.90 1.32
CA GLU A 149 12.24 -12.27 2.34
C GLU A 149 11.33 -13.31 3.00
N ARG A 150 10.67 -14.17 2.21
CA ARG A 150 9.83 -15.23 2.76
C ARG A 150 10.61 -16.16 3.67
N ARG A 151 11.80 -16.62 3.24
CA ARG A 151 12.65 -17.48 4.07
C ARG A 151 12.98 -16.80 5.39
N GLN A 152 13.41 -15.55 5.35
CA GLN A 152 13.75 -14.78 6.54
C GLN A 152 12.54 -14.53 7.46
N ARG A 153 11.37 -14.20 6.89
CA ARG A 153 10.18 -13.73 7.61
C ARG A 153 9.24 -14.85 8.07
N TYR A 154 9.36 -16.06 7.53
CA TYR A 154 8.43 -17.15 7.83
C TYR A 154 9.13 -18.48 8.11
N GLU A 155 10.18 -18.83 7.36
CA GLU A 155 10.74 -20.19 7.39
C GLU A 155 11.93 -20.33 8.33
N ASN A 156 12.72 -19.27 8.52
CA ASN A 156 13.91 -19.25 9.37
C ASN A 156 13.66 -18.55 10.71
N GLN A 157 12.45 -18.64 11.26
CA GLN A 157 12.12 -18.04 12.55
C GLN A 157 11.10 -18.86 13.34
N PRO A 158 11.29 -19.02 14.67
CA PRO A 158 10.29 -19.59 15.59
C PRO A 158 8.90 -19.00 15.38
N TYR A 159 7.92 -19.88 15.14
CA TYR A 159 6.51 -19.54 14.95
C TYR A 159 6.22 -18.71 13.70
N GLY A 160 7.14 -18.64 12.73
CA GLY A 160 6.94 -17.86 11.51
C GLY A 160 5.72 -18.30 10.69
N SER A 161 5.38 -19.60 10.75
CA SER A 161 4.21 -20.18 10.09
C SER A 161 2.87 -19.89 10.80
N ILE A 162 2.86 -19.36 12.03
CA ILE A 162 1.65 -19.30 12.86
C ILE A 162 0.52 -18.51 12.21
N LEU A 163 0.80 -17.35 11.62
CA LEU A 163 -0.22 -16.52 10.98
C LEU A 163 -0.78 -17.19 9.72
N ILE A 164 0.07 -17.86 8.94
CA ILE A 164 -0.34 -18.61 7.75
C ILE A 164 -1.32 -19.72 8.15
N GLU A 165 -0.96 -20.49 9.16
CA GLU A 165 -1.76 -21.62 9.64
C GLU A 165 -3.07 -21.16 10.29
N VAL A 166 -3.06 -20.04 11.02
CA VAL A 166 -4.27 -19.43 11.58
C VAL A 166 -5.22 -18.97 10.46
N LEU A 167 -4.72 -18.19 9.48
CA LEU A 167 -5.54 -17.68 8.38
C LEU A 167 -6.15 -18.81 7.55
N LYS A 168 -5.37 -19.86 7.24
CA LYS A 168 -5.82 -21.05 6.51
C LYS A 168 -6.95 -21.80 7.21
N ARG A 169 -7.04 -21.72 8.55
CA ARG A 169 -8.10 -22.37 9.35
C ARG A 169 -9.27 -21.45 9.66
N ALA A 170 -9.00 -20.15 9.75
CA ALA A 170 -10.02 -19.14 9.99
C ALA A 170 -10.95 -18.96 8.78
N TYR A 171 -10.41 -19.13 7.56
CA TYR A 171 -11.14 -18.92 6.31
C TYR A 171 -11.14 -20.18 5.43
N THR A 172 -12.32 -20.55 4.95
CA THR A 172 -12.55 -21.70 4.07
C THR A 172 -12.62 -21.28 2.60
N VAL A 173 -13.37 -20.23 2.31
CA VAL A 173 -13.60 -19.74 0.94
C VAL A 173 -13.06 -18.33 0.72
N HIS A 174 -12.96 -17.52 1.77
CA HIS A 174 -12.46 -16.16 1.67
C HIS A 174 -10.96 -16.15 1.32
N PRO A 175 -10.53 -15.33 0.33
CA PRO A 175 -9.12 -15.20 -0.06
C PRO A 175 -8.15 -14.79 1.06
N TYR A 176 -8.66 -14.31 2.20
CA TYR A 176 -7.84 -14.06 3.39
C TYR A 176 -7.22 -15.34 4.00
N LYS A 177 -7.53 -16.53 3.46
CA LYS A 177 -6.94 -17.81 3.86
C LYS A 177 -5.47 -18.00 3.48
N TRP A 178 -4.86 -17.08 2.71
CA TRP A 178 -3.43 -17.11 2.40
C TRP A 178 -2.72 -15.82 2.79
N PRO A 179 -1.40 -15.89 3.08
CA PRO A 179 -0.64 -14.70 3.46
C PRO A 179 -0.38 -13.80 2.26
N THR A 180 -0.20 -12.50 2.54
CA THR A 180 0.11 -11.47 1.53
C THR A 180 1.35 -11.77 0.70
N ILE A 181 2.38 -12.39 1.29
CA ILE A 181 3.62 -12.76 0.60
C ILE A 181 3.43 -13.91 -0.41
N GLY A 182 2.28 -14.59 -0.42
CA GLY A 182 1.98 -15.69 -1.32
C GLY A 182 2.68 -17.00 -0.97
N PHE A 183 3.05 -17.78 -2.00
CA PHE A 183 3.71 -19.09 -1.88
C PHE A 183 4.80 -19.25 -2.93
N MET A 184 5.87 -19.99 -2.61
CA MET A 184 7.00 -20.15 -3.53
C MET A 184 6.60 -20.84 -4.83
N GLU A 185 5.70 -21.81 -4.76
CA GLU A 185 5.22 -22.59 -5.91
C GLU A 185 4.55 -21.68 -6.93
N ASP A 186 3.70 -20.76 -6.47
CA ASP A 186 2.96 -19.82 -7.32
C ASP A 186 3.89 -18.79 -7.96
N LEU A 187 4.85 -18.26 -7.19
CA LEU A 187 5.85 -17.31 -7.71
C LEU A 187 6.76 -17.95 -8.76
N ASN A 188 7.12 -19.24 -8.58
CA ASN A 188 7.94 -19.98 -9.53
C ASN A 188 7.16 -20.39 -10.79
N ALA A 189 5.85 -20.65 -10.66
CA ALA A 189 4.99 -21.05 -11.78
C ALA A 189 4.47 -19.86 -12.62
N ALA A 190 4.60 -18.64 -12.11
CA ALA A 190 4.16 -17.42 -12.77
C ALA A 190 5.02 -17.06 -14.00
N SER A 191 4.34 -16.77 -15.11
CA SER A 191 4.95 -16.28 -16.36
C SER A 191 4.98 -14.75 -16.39
N GLU A 192 5.82 -14.15 -17.25
CA GLU A 192 5.84 -12.69 -17.48
C GLU A 192 4.44 -12.14 -17.82
N LYS A 193 3.67 -12.91 -18.60
CA LYS A 193 2.30 -12.54 -18.96
C LYS A 193 1.40 -12.42 -17.72
N ASP A 194 1.53 -13.33 -16.76
CA ASP A 194 0.73 -13.28 -15.53
C ASP A 194 0.97 -11.96 -14.77
N TYR A 195 2.23 -11.51 -14.70
CA TYR A 195 2.57 -10.24 -14.06
C TYR A 195 2.02 -9.05 -14.85
N LYS A 196 2.21 -9.01 -16.18
CA LYS A 196 1.65 -7.94 -17.03
C LYS A 196 0.13 -7.84 -16.90
N ASP A 197 -0.57 -8.98 -16.95
CA ASP A 197 -2.02 -9.03 -16.78
C ASP A 197 -2.45 -8.47 -15.41
N PHE A 198 -1.70 -8.75 -14.34
CA PHE A 198 -1.98 -8.23 -13.00
C PHE A 198 -1.80 -6.71 -12.95
N TYR A 199 -0.69 -6.20 -13.51
CA TYR A 199 -0.42 -4.76 -13.61
C TYR A 199 -1.54 -4.04 -14.35
N GLU A 200 -1.83 -4.45 -15.58
CA GLU A 200 -2.85 -3.85 -16.46
C GLU A 200 -4.26 -3.91 -15.86
N THR A 201 -4.53 -4.91 -15.01
CA THR A 201 -5.82 -5.04 -14.35
C THR A 201 -5.97 -4.06 -13.20
N TYR A 202 -4.95 -3.92 -12.35
CA TYR A 202 -5.12 -3.32 -11.03
C TYR A 202 -4.44 -1.97 -10.84
N TYR A 203 -3.39 -1.66 -11.60
CA TYR A 203 -2.63 -0.42 -11.46
C TYR A 203 -3.14 0.64 -12.46
N VAL A 204 -4.41 1.02 -12.29
CA VAL A 204 -5.14 1.89 -13.21
C VAL A 204 -5.83 3.03 -12.46
N PRO A 205 -6.09 4.19 -13.11
CA PRO A 205 -6.68 5.37 -12.49
C PRO A 205 -7.96 5.10 -11.71
N ASN A 206 -8.92 4.39 -12.33
CA ASN A 206 -10.22 4.05 -11.74
C ASN A 206 -10.17 2.92 -10.69
N ASN A 207 -8.97 2.48 -10.30
CA ASN A 207 -8.74 1.54 -9.20
C ASN A 207 -7.80 2.12 -8.12
N ALA A 208 -7.61 3.44 -8.10
CA ALA A 208 -6.68 4.09 -7.19
C ALA A 208 -7.26 5.38 -6.59
N VAL A 209 -6.69 5.78 -5.46
CA VAL A 209 -6.84 7.11 -4.88
C VAL A 209 -5.46 7.75 -4.77
N LEU A 210 -5.31 8.94 -5.32
CA LEU A 210 -4.15 9.79 -5.14
C LEU A 210 -4.41 10.77 -3.99
N VAL A 211 -3.48 10.87 -3.05
CA VAL A 211 -3.52 11.86 -1.96
C VAL A 211 -2.29 12.76 -2.05
N VAL A 212 -2.53 14.08 -2.02
CA VAL A 212 -1.49 15.10 -1.88
C VAL A 212 -1.74 15.86 -0.59
N ALA A 213 -0.81 15.80 0.37
CA ALA A 213 -1.00 16.40 1.69
C ALA A 213 0.25 17.15 2.17
N GLY A 214 0.12 18.40 2.62
CA GLY A 214 1.23 19.20 3.14
C GLY A 214 1.20 20.65 2.66
N ASP A 215 2.36 21.31 2.60
CA ASP A 215 2.45 22.71 2.17
C ASP A 215 2.30 22.81 0.65
N VAL A 216 1.04 22.82 0.21
CA VAL A 216 0.63 22.83 -1.18
C VAL A 216 -0.56 23.77 -1.39
N ASP A 217 -0.60 24.47 -2.53
CA ASP A 217 -1.81 25.14 -3.00
C ASP A 217 -2.71 24.11 -3.71
N PRO A 218 -3.96 23.87 -3.26
CA PRO A 218 -4.87 22.94 -3.90
C PRO A 218 -5.11 23.19 -5.40
N LYS A 219 -5.03 24.44 -5.86
CA LYS A 219 -5.17 24.77 -7.29
C LYS A 219 -3.97 24.30 -8.09
N GLU A 220 -2.77 24.48 -7.54
CA GLU A 220 -1.53 24.03 -8.19
C GLU A 220 -1.43 22.50 -8.17
N ALA A 221 -1.78 21.85 -7.05
CA ALA A 221 -1.89 20.40 -6.97
C ALA A 221 -2.82 19.88 -8.06
N ARG A 222 -4.02 20.45 -8.20
CA ARG A 222 -4.98 20.04 -9.23
C ARG A 222 -4.40 20.17 -10.64
N ARG A 223 -3.76 21.30 -10.95
CA ARG A 223 -3.13 21.54 -12.27
C ARG A 223 -2.07 20.49 -12.60
N LEU A 224 -1.19 20.19 -11.64
CA LEU A 224 -0.13 19.19 -11.82
C LEU A 224 -0.71 17.78 -11.92
N VAL A 225 -1.68 17.43 -11.08
CA VAL A 225 -2.36 16.13 -11.12
C VAL A 225 -3.04 15.91 -12.47
N GLU A 226 -3.77 16.90 -12.99
CA GLU A 226 -4.38 16.85 -14.32
C GLU A 226 -3.31 16.66 -15.42
N ALA A 227 -2.14 17.29 -15.30
CA ALA A 227 -1.06 17.17 -16.27
C ALA A 227 -0.40 15.77 -16.28
N TYR A 228 -0.13 15.20 -15.11
CA TYR A 228 0.59 13.92 -15.00
C TYR A 228 -0.32 12.70 -15.06
N PHE A 229 -1.49 12.76 -14.44
CA PHE A 229 -2.41 11.61 -14.36
C PHE A 229 -3.53 11.68 -15.40
N GLY A 230 -3.88 12.87 -15.92
CA GLY A 230 -4.95 13.02 -16.92
C GLY A 230 -4.75 12.20 -18.20
N PRO A 231 -3.54 12.12 -18.78
CA PRO A 231 -3.27 11.32 -19.98
C PRO A 231 -3.36 9.80 -19.76
N ILE A 232 -3.35 9.31 -18.51
CA ILE A 232 -3.39 7.88 -18.20
C ILE A 232 -4.77 7.34 -18.55
N ALA A 233 -4.82 6.30 -19.38
CA ALA A 233 -6.08 5.70 -19.78
C ALA A 233 -6.82 5.08 -18.59
N ARG A 234 -8.14 5.25 -18.56
CA ARG A 234 -9.02 4.53 -17.64
C ARG A 234 -8.87 3.02 -17.88
N GLY A 235 -8.70 2.26 -16.81
CA GLY A 235 -8.70 0.79 -16.86
C GLY A 235 -10.11 0.21 -16.99
N ARG A 236 -10.19 -1.08 -17.27
CA ARG A 236 -11.49 -1.80 -17.27
C ARG A 236 -12.16 -1.72 -15.89
N ASP A 237 -13.49 -1.67 -15.86
CA ASP A 237 -14.22 -1.73 -14.59
C ASP A 237 -14.00 -3.09 -13.92
N LEU A 238 -13.59 -3.05 -12.65
CA LEU A 238 -13.25 -4.24 -11.88
C LEU A 238 -14.47 -4.81 -11.20
N THR A 239 -14.80 -6.07 -11.50
CA THR A 239 -15.79 -6.81 -10.74
C THR A 239 -15.15 -7.31 -9.45
N ARG A 240 -15.59 -6.76 -8.31
CA ARG A 240 -15.13 -7.20 -6.99
C ARG A 240 -15.81 -8.51 -6.62
N ARG A 241 -15.01 -9.54 -6.35
CA ARG A 241 -15.51 -10.81 -5.81
C ARG A 241 -16.10 -10.54 -4.42
N GLN A 242 -17.42 -10.59 -4.30
CA GLN A 242 -18.07 -10.66 -3.01
C GLN A 242 -18.01 -12.12 -2.53
N VAL A 243 -17.35 -12.35 -1.41
CA VAL A 243 -17.24 -13.68 -0.81
C VAL A 243 -17.89 -13.63 0.56
N GLU A 244 -18.94 -14.42 0.74
CA GLU A 244 -19.53 -14.66 2.05
C GLU A 244 -18.83 -15.87 2.67
N GLU A 245 -18.12 -15.64 3.78
CA GLU A 245 -17.49 -16.71 4.54
C GLU A 245 -18.54 -17.42 5.42
N PRO A 246 -18.64 -18.76 5.37
CA PRO A 246 -19.52 -19.50 6.27
C PRO A 246 -19.20 -19.23 7.73
N VAL A 247 -20.24 -19.10 8.56
CA VAL A 247 -20.07 -18.93 10.01
C VAL A 247 -19.31 -20.11 10.60
N LEU A 248 -18.27 -19.82 11.39
CA LEU A 248 -17.54 -20.83 12.15
C LEU A 248 -18.48 -21.50 13.15
N LYS A 249 -18.66 -22.83 13.02
CA LYS A 249 -19.61 -23.60 13.84
C LYS A 249 -19.06 -24.02 15.20
N GLY A 250 -17.82 -23.67 15.51
CA GLY A 250 -17.17 -24.03 16.76
C GLY A 250 -15.66 -23.78 16.73
N GLU A 251 -14.99 -24.20 17.80
CA GLU A 251 -13.54 -24.14 17.94
C GLU A 251 -12.84 -25.03 16.90
N VAL A 252 -11.80 -24.50 16.25
CA VAL A 252 -10.88 -25.27 15.41
C VAL A 252 -9.60 -25.48 16.20
N ARG A 253 -9.26 -26.73 16.49
CA ARG A 253 -8.00 -27.12 17.13
C ARG A 253 -7.11 -27.83 16.13
N ASP A 254 -5.84 -27.48 16.10
CA ASP A 254 -4.84 -28.17 15.29
C ASP A 254 -3.48 -28.15 15.97
N VAL A 255 -2.59 -29.05 15.55
CA VAL A 255 -1.20 -29.15 15.98
C VAL A 255 -0.33 -28.96 14.75
N VAL A 256 0.43 -27.87 14.73
CA VAL A 256 1.37 -27.54 13.66
C VAL A 256 2.79 -27.73 14.17
N TYR A 257 3.62 -28.39 13.38
CA TYR A 257 5.05 -28.50 13.63
C TYR A 257 5.78 -27.51 12.75
N ASP A 258 6.57 -26.64 13.38
CA ASP A 258 7.45 -25.73 12.65
C ASP A 258 8.71 -26.46 12.19
N ASN A 259 9.27 -26.03 11.06
CA ASN A 259 10.40 -26.72 10.41
C ASN A 259 11.68 -25.85 10.46
N ILE A 260 12.05 -25.43 11.68
CA ILE A 260 13.18 -24.54 11.96
C ILE A 260 14.33 -25.33 12.59
#